data_AF-R2V1C0-F1
#
_entry.id   AF-R2V1C0-F1
#
_cell.length_a   1.000
_cell.length_b   1.000
_cell.length_c   1.000
_cell.angle_alpha   90.00
_cell.angle_beta   90.00
_cell.angle_gamma   90.00
#
_symmetry.space_group_name_H-M   'P 1'
#
loop_
_entity.id
_entity.type
_entity.pdbx_description
1 polymer ?
#
loop_
_entity_poly.entity_id
_entity_poly.type
_entity_poly.pdbx_seq_one_letter_code
_entity_poly.pdbx_strand_id
1 'polypeptide(L)' 'MGKISQKELAKKRSMAKLLVEVNGGDFDEWLAEKYDQAITENETTIHDALKFYQKRNNNTQKVVGG' A
#
# COMPACT_ATOMS: atom_id res chain seq x y z
N MET A 1 10.41 -14.62 -4.10
CA MET A 1 9.23 -14.94 -3.26
C MET A 1 8.05 -15.22 -4.18
N GLY A 2 7.31 -16.31 -3.96
CA GLY A 2 6.11 -16.63 -4.74
C GLY A 2 4.96 -15.65 -4.42
N LYS A 3 4.14 -15.32 -5.42
CA LYS A 3 2.92 -14.54 -5.19
C LYS A 3 1.94 -15.38 -4.37
N ILE A 4 1.37 -14.79 -3.32
CA ILE A 4 0.31 -15.43 -2.54
C ILE A 4 -0.92 -15.65 -3.42
N SER A 5 -1.55 -16.82 -3.32
CA SER A 5 -2.80 -17.09 -4.03
C SER A 5 -3.98 -16.38 -3.39
N GLN A 6 -5.04 -16.12 -4.16
CA GLN A 6 -6.28 -15.55 -3.63
C GLN A 6 -6.90 -16.42 -2.51
N LYS A 7 -6.76 -17.74 -2.62
CA LYS A 7 -7.23 -18.70 -1.60
C LYS A 7 -6.48 -18.51 -0.28
N GLU A 8 -5.17 -18.36 -0.32
CA GLU A 8 -4.36 -18.12 0.88
C GLU A 8 -4.62 -16.74 1.48
N LEU A 9 -4.84 -15.73 0.62
CA LEU A 9 -5.20 -14.38 1.06
C LEU A 9 -6.54 -14.38 1.80
N ALA A 10 -7.56 -15.05 1.23
CA ALA A 10 -8.86 -15.21 1.87
C ALA A 10 -8.77 -15.93 3.22
N LYS A 11 -7.99 -17.02 3.30
CA LYS A 11 -7.77 -17.76 4.56
C LYS A 11 -7.15 -16.86 5.63
N LYS A 12 -6.15 -16.05 5.28
CA LYS A 12 -5.53 -15.09 6.20
C LYS A 12 -6.53 -14.04 6.67
N ARG A 13 -7.36 -13.51 5.77
CA ARG A 13 -8.40 -12.52 6.10
C ARG A 13 -9.43 -13.09 7.08
N SER A 14 -9.95 -14.29 6.83
CA SER A 14 -10.90 -14.95 7.74
C SER A 14 -10.31 -15.19 9.13
N MET A 15 -9.05 -15.61 9.20
CA MET A 15 -8.37 -15.84 10.49
C MET A 15 -8.19 -14.54 11.28
N ALA A 16 -7.76 -13.47 10.60
CA ALA A 16 -7.60 -12.16 11.23
C ALA A 16 -8.93 -11.63 11.77
N LYS A 17 -10.01 -11.78 11.00
CA LYS A 17 -11.37 -11.40 11.44
C LYS A 17 -11.77 -12.10 12.73
N LEU A 18 -11.62 -13.43 12.79
CA LEU A 18 -11.93 -14.20 14.01
C LEU A 18 -11.10 -13.73 15.21
N LEU A 19 -9.80 -13.49 15.02
CA LEU A 19 -8.93 -13.05 16.10
C LEU A 19 -9.29 -11.66 16.63
N VAL A 20 -9.67 -10.73 15.75
CA VAL A 20 -10.08 -9.38 16.15
C VAL A 20 -11.40 -9.43 16.91
N GLU A 21 -12.40 -10.13 16.36
CA GLU A 21 -13.73 -10.23 16.96
C GLU A 21 -13.72 -10.98 18.31
N VAL A 22 -12.91 -12.04 18.45
CA VAL A 22 -12.74 -12.76 19.74
C VAL A 22 -12.16 -11.88 20.83
N ASN A 23 -11.33 -10.90 20.46
CA ASN A 23 -10.77 -9.92 21.39
C ASN A 23 -11.69 -8.71 21.61
N GLY A 24 -12.92 -8.74 21.07
CA GLY A 24 -13.91 -7.66 21.21
C GLY A 24 -13.65 -6.44 20.31
N GLY A 25 -12.76 -6.55 19.33
CA GLY A 25 -12.50 -5.48 18.36
C GLY A 25 -13.42 -5.54 17.14
N ASP A 26 -13.54 -4.42 16.43
CA ASP A 26 -14.18 -4.37 15.12
C ASP A 26 -13.14 -4.66 14.02
N PHE A 27 -13.46 -5.60 13.13
CA PHE A 27 -12.53 -6.01 12.08
C PHE A 27 -12.32 -4.95 11.01
N ASP A 28 -13.33 -4.16 10.70
CA ASP A 28 -13.24 -3.13 9.66
C ASP A 28 -12.45 -1.93 10.16
N GLU A 29 -12.60 -1.56 11.44
CA GLU A 29 -11.74 -0.57 12.11
C GLU A 29 -10.26 -1.02 12.13
N TRP A 30 -10.00 -2.25 12.57
CA TRP A 30 -8.64 -2.82 12.55
C TRP A 30 -8.04 -2.83 11.13
N LEU A 31 -8.85 -3.16 10.12
CA LEU A 31 -8.39 -3.19 8.74
C LEU A 31 -8.06 -1.80 8.21
N ALA A 32 -8.86 -0.79 8.56
CA ALA A 32 -8.60 0.61 8.21
C ALA A 32 -7.25 1.08 8.79
N GLU A 33 -6.98 0.79 10.06
CA GLU A 33 -5.69 1.12 10.69
C GLU A 33 -4.50 0.48 9.96
N LYS A 34 -4.64 -0.76 9.45
CA LYS A 34 -3.59 -1.42 8.67
C LYS A 34 -3.35 -0.75 7.32
N TYR A 35 -4.39 -0.22 6.69
CA TYR A 35 -4.21 0.57 5.48
C TYR A 35 -3.54 1.90 5.76
N ASP A 36 -3.97 2.62 6.80
CA ASP A 36 -3.36 3.90 7.18
C ASP A 36 -1.89 3.74 7.57
N GLN A 37 -1.54 2.66 8.29
CA GLN A 37 -0.16 2.32 8.61
C GLN A 37 0.67 2.10 7.34
N ALA A 38 0.18 1.25 6.42
CA ALA A 38 0.89 0.97 5.18
C ALA A 38 1.05 2.22 4.30
N ILE A 39 0.04 3.10 4.27
CA ILE A 39 0.12 4.37 3.55
C ILE A 39 1.18 5.28 4.19
N THR A 40 1.10 5.49 5.50
CA THR A 40 2.00 6.39 6.24
C THR A 40 3.46 5.94 6.11
N GLU A 41 3.73 4.64 6.25
CA GLU A 41 5.08 4.07 6.12
C GLU A 41 5.66 4.27 4.71
N ASN A 42 4.82 4.38 3.69
CA ASN A 42 5.23 4.46 2.29
C ASN A 42 4.96 5.82 1.64
N GLU A 43 4.40 6.79 2.36
CA GLU A 43 4.00 8.10 1.85
C GLU A 43 5.22 8.84 1.27
N THR A 44 6.34 8.80 1.97
CA THR A 44 7.61 9.38 1.51
C THR A 44 8.08 8.73 0.21
N THR A 45 7.95 7.41 0.08
CA THR A 45 8.32 6.68 -1.14
C THR A 45 7.43 7.07 -2.32
N ILE A 46 6.12 7.25 -2.09
CA ILE A 46 5.19 7.73 -3.11
C ILE A 46 5.58 9.16 -3.55
N HIS A 47 5.85 10.05 -2.59
CA HIS A 47 6.26 11.42 -2.89
C HIS A 47 7.60 11.49 -3.65
N ASP A 48 8.56 10.66 -3.29
CA ASP A 48 9.86 10.60 -3.98
C ASP A 48 9.72 10.01 -5.39
N ALA A 49 8.89 8.99 -5.56
CA ALA A 49 8.55 8.46 -6.89
C ALA A 49 7.89 9.54 -7.76
N LEU A 50 6.88 10.25 -7.23
CA LEU A 50 6.20 11.33 -7.94
C LEU A 50 7.17 12.44 -8.35
N LYS A 51 8.05 12.88 -7.44
CA LYS A 51 9.11 13.86 -7.73
C LYS A 51 10.08 13.37 -8.80
N PHE A 52 10.47 12.10 -8.75
CA PHE A 52 11.35 11.48 -9.75
C PHE A 52 10.71 11.48 -11.15
N TYR A 53 9.43 11.08 -11.24
CA TYR A 53 8.70 11.08 -12.52
C TYR A 53 8.48 12.50 -13.05
N GLN A 54 8.14 13.48 -12.20
CA GLN A 54 8.04 14.89 -12.61
C GLN A 54 9.39 15.43 -13.14
N LYS A 55 10.50 15.16 -12.45
CA LYS A 55 11.84 15.54 -12.91
C LYS A 55 12.21 14.87 -14.24
N ARG A 56 11.86 13.59 -14.43
CA ARG A 56 12.11 12.86 -15.68
C ARG A 56 11.33 13.48 -16.84
N ASN A 57 10.05 13.78 -16.67
CA ASN A 57 9.24 14.41 -17.72
C ASN A 57 9.77 15.81 -18.09
N ASN A 58 10.20 16.61 -17.10
CA ASN A 58 10.78 17.93 -17.36
C ASN A 58 12.15 17.87 -18.06
N ASN A 59 12.99 16.88 -17.75
CA ASN A 59 14.26 16.70 -18.45
C ASN A 59 14.06 16.20 -19.89
N THR A 60 13.04 15.37 -20.15
CA THR A 60 12.78 14.86 -21.51
C THR A 60 12.29 15.96 -22.46
N GLN A 61 11.60 16.99 -21.95
CA GLN A 61 11.19 18.16 -22.77
C GLN A 61 12.34 19.13 -23.09
N LYS A 62 13.39 19.20 -22.26
CA LYS A 62 14.53 20.09 -22.52
C LYS A 62 15.51 19.59 -23.59
N VAL A 63 15.54 18.28 -23.86
CA VAL A 63 16.48 17.68 -24.85
C VAL A 63 15.93 17.61 -26.28
N VAL A 64 14.64 17.89 -26.49
CA VAL A 64 13.99 17.81 -27.82
C VAL A 64 13.71 19.20 -28.42
N GLY A 65 14.10 20.28 -27.72
CA GLY A 65 13.83 21.66 -28.13
C GLY A 65 14.99 22.63 -27.90
N GLY A 66 16.23 22.18 -28.10
CA GLY A 66 17.45 23.01 -28.05
C GLY A 66 18.29 22.81 -29.30
#